data_AF-A0A1Q7BD14-F1
#
_entry.id   AF-A0A1Q7BD14-F1
#
_cell.length_a   1.000
_cell.length_b   1.000
_cell.length_c   1.000
_cell.angle_alpha   90.00
_cell.angle_beta   90.00
_cell.angle_gamma   90.00
#
_symmetry.space_group_name_H-M   'P 1'
#
loop_
_entity.id
_entity.type
_entity.pdbx_description
1 polymer ?
#
loop_
_entity_poly.entity_id
_entity_poly.type
_entity_poly.pdbx_seq_one_letter_code
_entity_poly.pdbx_strand_id
1 'polypeptide(L)'
;MFDAPVFSLSTHARHGASQWLGEFVSTFGLVGAVWTCSRLRPSSVAGVVAAYISGAFWFTPTDFANPAVTLARALTDTFSGIRPSDVPGFVVAEIAGAVVAVVMCRWLLPNPVVMNERGCFRV
;
A
#
# COMPACT_ATOMS: atom_id res chain seq x y z
N MET A 1 -6.18 25.84 6.10
CA MET A 1 -6.40 24.59 6.88
C MET A 1 -7.80 24.50 7.45
N PHE A 2 -8.47 25.63 7.70
CA PHE A 2 -9.92 25.68 7.95
C PHE A 2 -10.60 26.39 6.78
N ASP A 3 -11.88 26.08 6.54
CA ASP A 3 -12.72 26.61 5.44
C ASP A 3 -12.29 26.19 4.01
N ALA A 4 -11.55 25.09 3.88
CA ALA A 4 -11.22 24.53 2.57
C ALA A 4 -12.47 23.87 1.94
N PRO A 5 -12.66 23.99 0.61
CA PRO A 5 -13.71 23.26 -0.10
C PRO A 5 -13.64 21.76 0.19
N VAL A 6 -14.80 21.11 0.33
CA VAL A 6 -14.89 19.65 0.55
C VAL A 6 -14.20 18.88 -0.59
N PHE A 7 -14.34 19.39 -1.81
CA PHE A 7 -13.66 18.87 -3.01
C PHE A 7 -12.92 20.01 -3.70
N SER A 8 -11.63 19.79 -3.99
CA SER A 8 -10.82 20.69 -4.80
C SER A 8 -9.80 19.87 -5.58
N LEU A 9 -9.76 20.02 -6.90
CA LEU A 9 -8.77 19.32 -7.71
C LEU A 9 -7.37 19.83 -7.37
N SER A 10 -6.47 18.91 -7.02
CA SER A 10 -5.14 19.33 -6.60
C SER A 10 -4.28 19.79 -7.78
N THR A 11 -3.46 20.81 -7.53
CA THR A 11 -2.46 21.34 -8.47
C THR A 11 -1.04 20.86 -8.15
N HIS A 12 -0.86 20.10 -7.06
CA HIS A 12 0.43 19.60 -6.61
C HIS A 12 1.00 18.55 -7.57
N ALA A 13 2.00 18.95 -8.36
CA ALA A 13 2.72 18.04 -9.25
C ALA A 13 3.46 16.97 -8.45
N ARG A 14 3.09 15.71 -8.66
CA ARG A 14 3.73 14.54 -8.06
C ARG A 14 4.04 13.54 -9.16
N HIS A 15 5.13 13.78 -9.86
CA HIS A 15 5.60 12.93 -10.96
C HIS A 15 7.08 12.57 -10.78
N GLY A 16 7.50 11.50 -11.45
CA GLY A 16 8.90 11.08 -11.55
C GLY A 16 9.15 9.68 -11.01
N ALA A 17 10.28 9.10 -11.44
CA ALA A 17 10.64 7.72 -11.12
C ALA A 17 10.81 7.48 -9.62
N SER A 18 11.30 8.47 -8.85
CA SER A 18 11.42 8.35 -7.40
C SER A 18 10.07 8.18 -6.72
N GLN A 19 9.04 8.92 -7.15
CA GLN A 19 7.69 8.82 -6.56
C GLN A 19 7.05 7.48 -6.91
N TRP A 20 7.15 7.03 -8.16
CA TRP A 20 6.61 5.73 -8.56
C TRP A 20 7.32 4.57 -7.85
N LEU A 21 8.65 4.64 -7.71
CA LEU A 21 9.40 3.64 -6.94
C LEU A 21 9.03 3.69 -5.44
N GLY A 22 8.79 4.88 -4.89
CA GLY A 22 8.29 5.07 -3.53
C GLY A 22 6.98 4.31 -3.32
N GLU A 23 5.97 4.59 -4.13
CA GLU A 23 4.66 3.91 -4.04
C GLU A 23 4.74 2.40 -4.27
N PHE A 24 5.59 1.96 -5.22
CA PHE A 24 5.84 0.55 -5.44
C PHE A 24 6.39 -0.12 -4.17
N VAL A 25 7.46 0.44 -3.58
CA VAL A 25 8.11 -0.10 -2.38
C VAL A 25 7.17 -0.08 -1.18
N SER A 26 6.49 1.05 -0.95
CA SER A 26 5.50 1.22 0.11
C SER A 26 4.38 0.18 0.00
N THR A 27 3.77 0.03 -1.18
CA THR A 27 2.67 -0.92 -1.36
C THR A 27 3.16 -2.36 -1.25
N PHE A 28 4.31 -2.66 -1.84
CA PHE A 28 4.93 -3.99 -1.77
C PHE A 28 5.18 -4.43 -0.33
N GLY A 29 5.87 -3.60 0.45
CA GLY A 29 6.19 -3.97 1.83
C GLY A 29 4.97 -3.96 2.73
N LEU A 30 4.00 -3.05 2.55
CA LEU A 30 2.77 -3.04 3.32
C LEU A 30 1.96 -4.31 3.09
N VAL A 31 1.70 -4.68 1.84
CA VAL A 31 0.94 -5.89 1.49
C VAL A 31 1.69 -7.14 1.96
N GLY A 32 3.00 -7.20 1.76
CA GLY A 32 3.82 -8.32 2.21
C GLY A 32 3.85 -8.47 3.73
N ALA A 33 3.95 -7.35 4.47
CA ALA A 33 3.93 -7.33 5.92
C ALA A 33 2.57 -7.76 6.47
N VAL A 34 1.47 -7.25 5.90
CA VAL A 34 0.10 -7.65 6.26
C VAL A 34 -0.10 -9.14 5.99
N TRP A 35 0.24 -9.64 4.80
CA TRP A 35 0.07 -11.05 4.44
C TRP A 35 0.85 -11.96 5.39
N THR A 36 2.13 -11.65 5.63
CA THR A 36 3.01 -12.46 6.48
C THR A 36 2.55 -12.43 7.93
N CYS A 37 2.22 -11.25 8.46
CA CYS A 37 1.73 -11.10 9.82
C CYS A 37 0.37 -11.79 10.01
N SER A 38 -0.54 -11.67 9.04
CA SER A 38 -1.84 -12.35 9.07
C SER A 38 -1.74 -13.87 9.10
N ARG A 39 -0.64 -14.45 8.61
CA ARG A 39 -0.39 -15.91 8.68
C ARG A 39 0.33 -16.33 9.96
N LEU A 40 1.29 -15.54 10.43
CA LEU A 40 2.17 -15.94 11.54
C LEU A 40 1.68 -15.44 12.90
N ARG A 41 1.15 -14.22 12.98
CA ARG A 41 0.70 -13.55 14.22
C ARG A 41 -0.46 -12.58 13.94
N PRO A 42 -1.68 -13.08 13.65
CA PRO A 42 -2.81 -12.24 13.23
C PRO A 42 -3.16 -11.11 14.19
N SER A 43 -2.95 -11.32 15.50
CA SER A 43 -3.21 -10.30 16.53
C SER A 43 -2.30 -9.07 16.44
N SER A 44 -1.17 -9.15 15.72
CA SER A 44 -0.20 -8.06 15.57
C SER A 44 -0.35 -7.26 14.27
N VAL A 45 -1.32 -7.58 13.40
CA VAL A 45 -1.45 -6.95 12.08
C VAL A 45 -1.55 -5.43 12.17
N ALA A 46 -2.37 -4.91 13.08
CA ALA A 46 -2.52 -3.47 13.27
C ALA A 46 -1.20 -2.78 13.66
N GLY A 47 -0.43 -3.41 14.56
CA GLY A 47 0.88 -2.90 14.98
C GLY A 47 1.90 -2.92 13.85
N VAL A 48 1.91 -3.99 13.05
CA VAL A 48 2.79 -4.11 11.87
C VAL A 48 2.44 -3.07 10.80
N VAL A 49 1.16 -2.85 10.52
CA VAL A 49 0.71 -1.80 9.59
C VAL A 49 1.16 -0.42 10.07
N ALA A 50 0.92 -0.09 11.34
CA ALA A 50 1.32 1.20 11.91
C ALA A 50 2.84 1.42 11.84
N ALA A 51 3.63 0.41 12.23
CA ALA A 51 5.08 0.47 12.16
C ALA A 51 5.59 0.62 10.72
N TYR A 52 4.99 -0.12 9.78
CA TYR A 52 5.41 -0.09 8.38
C TYR A 52 5.12 1.27 7.73
N ILE A 53 3.88 1.77 7.83
CA ILE A 53 3.50 3.09 7.30
C ILE A 53 4.34 4.21 7.92
N SER A 54 4.60 4.15 9.23
CA SER A 54 5.45 5.15 9.90
C SER A 54 6.87 5.16 9.36
N GLY A 55 7.42 3.97 9.05
CA GLY A 55 8.73 3.85 8.42
C GLY A 55 8.72 4.32 6.97
N ALA A 56 7.75 3.87 6.18
CA ALA A 56 7.61 4.23 4.77
C ALA A 56 7.53 5.75 4.62
N PHE A 57 6.65 6.42 5.37
CA PHE A 57 6.53 7.87 5.41
C PHE A 57 7.86 8.62 5.64
N TRP A 58 8.81 8.06 6.40
CA TRP A 58 10.12 8.69 6.63
C TRP A 58 11.18 8.40 5.57
N PHE A 59 11.07 7.27 4.87
CA PHE A 59 12.13 6.80 3.99
C PHE A 59 11.74 6.80 2.51
N THR A 60 10.47 7.02 2.17
CA THR A 60 10.00 7.14 0.78
C THR A 60 9.64 8.59 0.45
N PRO A 61 9.73 8.99 -0.83
CA PRO A 61 9.33 10.33 -1.25
C PRO A 61 7.82 10.58 -1.14
N THR A 62 7.02 9.52 -1.20
CA THR A 62 5.56 9.52 -1.02
C THR A 62 5.11 8.18 -0.44
N ASP A 63 3.97 8.19 0.26
CA ASP A 63 3.39 7.00 0.87
C ASP A 63 1.86 7.06 0.83
N PHE A 64 1.26 6.84 -0.35
CA PHE A 64 -0.18 6.63 -0.45
C PHE A 64 -0.52 5.15 -0.31
N ALA A 65 0.25 4.29 -0.98
CA ALA A 65 0.21 2.83 -0.91
C ALA A 65 -1.19 2.23 -1.11
N ASN A 66 -2.09 2.97 -1.76
CA ASN A 66 -3.50 2.69 -1.83
C ASN A 66 -4.18 3.53 -2.93
N PRO A 67 -4.67 2.90 -4.01
CA PRO A 67 -5.33 3.60 -5.11
C PRO A 67 -6.52 4.49 -4.69
N ALA A 68 -7.26 4.09 -3.65
CA ALA A 68 -8.36 4.90 -3.15
C ALA A 68 -7.87 6.16 -2.42
N VAL A 69 -6.75 6.06 -1.68
CA VAL A 69 -6.12 7.23 -1.05
C VAL A 69 -5.54 8.14 -2.12
N THR A 70 -4.84 7.59 -3.11
CA THR A 70 -4.28 8.35 -4.24
C THR A 70 -5.37 9.15 -4.96
N LEU A 71 -6.52 8.53 -5.23
CA LEU A 71 -7.67 9.24 -5.82
C LEU A 71 -8.23 10.32 -4.88
N ALA A 72 -8.39 10.02 -3.59
CA ALA A 72 -8.88 11.00 -2.62
C ALA A 72 -7.93 12.22 -2.50
N ARG A 73 -6.61 12.00 -2.59
CA ARG A 73 -5.60 13.06 -2.61
C ARG A 73 -5.64 13.91 -3.89
N ALA A 74 -6.18 13.38 -4.99
CA ALA A 74 -6.42 14.17 -6.19
C ALA A 74 -7.60 15.14 -6.06
N LEU A 75 -8.51 14.86 -5.13
CA LEU A 75 -9.71 15.63 -4.85
C LEU A 75 -9.55 16.60 -3.68
N THR A 76 -8.33 16.83 -3.18
CA THR A 76 -8.03 17.84 -2.18
C THR A 76 -6.73 18.60 -2.51
N ASP A 77 -6.81 19.93 -2.61
CA ASP A 77 -5.64 20.78 -2.85
C ASP A 77 -4.99 21.24 -1.54
N THR A 78 -4.43 20.27 -0.82
CA THR A 78 -3.64 20.49 0.41
C THR A 78 -2.21 19.99 0.20
N PHE A 79 -1.31 20.19 1.17
CA PHE A 79 0.07 19.69 1.12
C PHE A 79 0.19 18.20 0.70
N SER A 80 -0.81 17.39 1.05
CA SER A 80 -0.88 15.97 0.72
C SER A 80 -1.45 15.65 -0.68
N GLY A 81 -1.90 16.66 -1.42
CA GLY A 81 -2.59 16.51 -2.69
C GLY A 81 -1.70 16.03 -3.83
N ILE A 82 -2.33 15.51 -4.88
CA ILE A 82 -1.68 15.06 -6.13
C ILE A 82 -2.46 15.54 -7.34
N ARG A 83 -1.78 16.07 -8.35
CA ARG A 83 -2.40 16.45 -9.61
C ARG A 83 -3.10 15.24 -10.25
N PRO A 84 -4.37 15.36 -10.70
CA PRO A 84 -5.12 14.24 -11.28
C PRO A 84 -4.43 13.54 -12.46
N SER A 85 -3.62 14.26 -13.25
CA SER A 85 -2.84 13.67 -14.35
C SER A 85 -1.77 12.67 -13.90
N ASP A 86 -1.34 12.76 -12.65
CA ASP A 86 -0.23 11.97 -12.12
C ASP A 86 -0.72 10.70 -11.40
N VAL A 87 -2.02 10.66 -11.05
CA VAL A 87 -2.71 9.54 -10.39
C VAL A 87 -2.50 8.20 -11.11
N PRO A 88 -2.62 8.09 -12.45
CA PRO A 88 -2.46 6.80 -13.12
C PRO A 88 -1.08 6.17 -12.88
N GLY A 89 -0.02 6.98 -12.80
CA GLY A 89 1.34 6.49 -12.54
C GLY A 89 1.47 5.89 -11.14
N PHE A 90 0.87 6.53 -10.14
CA PHE A 90 0.81 6.03 -8.76
C PHE A 90 0.03 4.73 -8.68
N VAL A 91 -1.19 4.69 -9.24
CA VAL A 91 -2.04 3.50 -9.22
C VAL A 91 -1.36 2.30 -9.89
N VAL A 92 -0.67 2.51 -11.01
CA VAL A 92 0.10 1.43 -11.67
C VAL A 92 1.23 0.93 -10.76
N ALA A 93 1.97 1.84 -10.11
CA ALA A 93 3.04 1.47 -9.19
C ALA A 93 2.52 0.71 -7.95
N GLU A 94 1.41 1.16 -7.36
CA GLU A 94 0.75 0.52 -6.22
C GLU A 94 0.27 -0.89 -6.57
N ILE A 95 -0.44 -1.04 -7.70
CA ILE A 95 -0.91 -2.35 -8.18
C ILE A 95 0.28 -3.28 -8.46
N ALA A 96 1.33 -2.78 -9.11
CA ALA A 96 2.54 -3.56 -9.36
C ALA A 96 3.19 -4.03 -8.04
N GLY A 97 3.34 -3.13 -7.07
CA GLY A 97 3.88 -3.45 -5.74
C GLY A 97 3.07 -4.52 -5.03
N ALA A 98 1.75 -4.38 -5.01
CA ALA A 98 0.84 -5.36 -4.42
C ALA A 98 0.96 -6.73 -5.10
N VAL A 99 0.95 -6.79 -6.44
CA VAL A 99 1.07 -8.04 -7.20
C VAL A 99 2.40 -8.73 -6.90
N VAL A 100 3.52 -8.00 -6.94
CA VAL A 100 4.84 -8.57 -6.64
C VAL A 100 4.90 -9.10 -5.21
N ALA A 101 4.34 -8.37 -4.24
CA ALA A 101 4.29 -8.82 -2.85
C ALA A 101 3.50 -10.11 -2.69
N VAL A 102 2.32 -10.20 -3.30
CA VAL A 102 1.48 -11.41 -3.27
C VAL A 102 2.19 -12.60 -3.88
N VAL A 103 2.79 -12.44 -5.07
CA VAL A 103 3.53 -13.51 -5.76
C VAL A 103 4.71 -13.98 -4.91
N MET A 104 5.50 -13.04 -4.38
CA MET A 104 6.69 -13.35 -3.59
C MET A 104 6.31 -14.01 -2.25
N CYS A 105 5.32 -13.48 -1.53
CA CYS A 105 4.86 -14.05 -0.26
C CYS A 105 4.22 -15.43 -0.45
N ARG A 106 3.49 -15.66 -1.55
CA ARG A 106 2.99 -17.01 -1.91
C ARG A 106 4.11 -17.99 -2.16
N TRP A 107 5.18 -17.57 -2.83
CA TRP A 107 6.33 -18.43 -3.10
C TRP A 107 7.15 -18.73 -1.84
N LEU A 108 7.33 -17.74 -0.97
CA LEU A 108 8.17 -17.86 0.23
C LEU A 108 7.47 -18.57 1.40
N LEU A 109 6.18 -18.32 1.61
CA LEU A 109 5.46 -18.81 2.77
C LEU A 109 4.81 -20.17 2.48
N PRO A 110 5.00 -21.19 3.34
CA PRO A 110 4.32 -22.46 3.23
C PRO A 110 2.80 -22.28 3.16
N ASN A 111 2.13 -23.14 2.39
CA ASN A 111 0.67 -23.19 2.43
C ASN A 111 0.23 -23.57 3.85
N PRO A 112 -0.73 -22.84 4.44
CA PRO A 112 -1.26 -23.20 5.75
C PRO A 112 -1.81 -24.63 5.68
N VAL A 113 -1.33 -25.50 6.56
CA VAL A 113 -1.88 -26.84 6.72
C VAL A 113 -3.23 -26.68 7.41
N VAL A 114 -4.31 -26.80 6.66
CA VAL A 114 -5.65 -26.87 7.24
C VAL A 114 -5.85 -28.29 7.78
N MET A 115 -5.84 -28.42 9.10
CA MET A 115 -6.21 -29.67 9.78
C MET A 115 -7.73 -29.84 9.71
N ASN A 116 -8.20 -30.71 8.84
CA ASN A 116 -9.57 -31.23 8.86
C ASN A 116 -9.60 -32.50 9.74
N GLU A 117 -10.72 -32.75 10.44
CA GLU A 117 -11.02 -33.96 11.21
C GLU A 117 -10.78 -35.28 10.44
N ARG A 118 -10.68 -35.24 9.09
CA ARG A 118 -10.46 -36.40 8.22
C ARG A 118 -9.05 -36.54 7.62
N GLY A 119 -8.06 -35.77 8.10
CA GLY A 119 -6.69 -35.84 7.61
C GLY A 119 -6.31 -34.73 6.62
N CYS A 120 -4.99 -34.53 6.49
CA CYS A 120 -4.32 -33.40 5.86
C CYS A 120 -4.80 -33.12 4.42
N PHE A 121 -5.38 -31.95 4.20
CA PHE A 121 -5.64 -31.43 2.85
C PHE A 121 -4.66 -30.26 2.58
N ARG A 122 -3.80 -30.44 1.58
CA ARG A 122 -2.93 -29.35 1.07
C ARG A 122 -3.74 -28.56 0.05
N VAL A 123 -4.00 -27.29 0.35
CA VAL A 123 -4.46 -26.29 -0.63
C VAL A 123 -3.25 -25.73 -1.36
#